data_AF-A0A369XWE9-F1
#
_entry.id   AF-A0A369XWE9-F1
#
_cell.length_a   1.000
_cell.length_b   1.000
_cell.length_c   1.000
_cell.angle_alpha   90.00
_cell.angle_beta   90.00
_cell.angle_gamma   90.00
#
_symmetry.space_group_name_H-M   'P 1'
#
loop_
_entity.id
_entity.type
_entity.pdbx_description
1 polymer ?
#
loop_
_entity_poly.entity_id
_entity_poly.type
_entity_poly.pdbx_seq_one_letter_code
_entity_poly.pdbx_strand_id
1 'polypeptide(L)' 'MSRLTCTLGRLVPVAPATEDELRAMRAAAWHKQGVIAVSLESVTDRWERTLLEAIGSRLYGRRQKASDRRGENSR' A
#
# COMPACT_ATOMS: atom_id res chain seq x y z
N MET A 1 10.40 22.98 15.89
CA MET A 1 9.06 22.37 15.77
C MET A 1 8.20 23.26 14.87
N SER A 2 8.11 22.94 13.59
CA SER A 2 7.33 23.75 12.64
C SER A 2 5.84 23.46 12.85
N ARG A 3 5.08 24.48 13.29
CA ARG A 3 3.62 24.37 13.45
C ARG A 3 2.99 24.19 12.07
N LEU A 4 2.33 23.06 11.85
CA LEU A 4 1.51 22.84 10.66
C LEU A 4 0.33 23.82 10.69
N THR A 5 0.33 24.84 9.82
CA THR A 5 -0.69 25.90 9.76
C THR A 5 -1.90 25.57 8.88
N CYS A 6 -1.93 24.38 8.28
CA CYS A 6 -3.01 23.95 7.39
C CYS A 6 -4.18 23.29 8.16
N THR A 7 -5.42 23.47 7.69
CA THR A 7 -6.63 22.82 8.21
C THR A 7 -6.53 21.29 8.20
N LEU A 8 -5.83 20.71 7.21
CA LEU A 8 -5.51 19.29 7.16
C LEU A 8 -4.49 18.86 8.23
N GLY A 9 -3.71 19.79 8.79
CA GLY A 9 -2.77 19.52 9.89
C GLY A 9 -3.44 18.98 11.15
N ARG A 10 -4.73 19.29 11.37
CA ARG A 10 -5.55 18.70 12.44
C ARG A 10 -6.06 17.29 12.14
N LEU A 11 -6.05 16.90 10.87
CA LEU A 11 -6.50 15.60 10.40
C LEU A 11 -5.34 14.65 10.15
N VAL A 12 -4.08 15.12 10.25
CA VAL A 12 -2.91 14.25 10.18
C VAL A 12 -3.00 13.28 11.35
N PRO A 13 -3.25 11.98 11.09
CA PRO A 13 -3.20 10.98 12.14
C PRO A 13 -1.80 11.01 12.74
N VAL A 14 -1.70 10.90 14.06
CA VAL A 14 -0.43 10.73 14.75
C VAL A 14 0.30 9.58 14.06
N ALA A 15 1.48 9.86 13.51
CA ALA A 15 2.31 8.82 12.90
C ALA A 15 2.56 7.77 14.00
N PRO A 16 2.20 6.50 13.78
CA PRO A 16 2.34 5.47 14.80
C PRO A 16 3.80 5.39 15.23
N ALA A 17 4.03 5.38 16.53
CA ALA A 17 5.36 5.48 17.10
C ALA A 17 6.04 4.11 17.18
N THR A 18 5.27 3.02 17.11
CA THR A 18 5.75 1.64 17.27
C THR A 18 5.14 0.66 16.26
N GLU A 19 5.82 -0.47 16.05
CA GLU A 19 5.35 -1.53 15.13
C GLU A 19 4.05 -2.18 15.62
N ASP A 20 3.84 -2.28 16.94
CA ASP A 20 2.61 -2.86 17.50
C ASP A 20 1.40 -1.95 17.29
N GLU A 21 1.57 -0.63 17.41
CA GLU A 21 0.54 0.35 17.04
C GLU A 21 0.20 0.25 15.55
N LEU A 22 1.21 0.12 14.67
CA LEU A 22 1.01 -0.10 13.23
C LEU A 22 0.22 -1.39 12.95
N ARG A 23 0.54 -2.48 13.65
CA ARG A 23 -0.18 -3.75 13.51
C ARG A 23 -1.63 -3.62 13.98
N ALA A 24 -1.87 -2.94 15.10
CA ALA A 24 -3.22 -2.68 15.61
C ALA A 24 -4.05 -1.82 14.63
N MET A 25 -3.45 -0.79 14.03
CA MET A 25 -4.10 0.01 12.99
C MET A 25 -4.47 -0.80 11.75
N ARG A 26 -3.57 -1.68 11.28
CA ARG A 26 -3.84 -2.60 10.16
C ARG A 26 -4.97 -3.58 10.49
N ALA A 27 -4.97 -4.16 11.69
CA ALA A 27 -6.05 -5.02 12.15
C ALA A 27 -7.39 -4.27 12.19
N ALA A 28 -7.41 -3.03 12.69
CA ALA A 28 -8.60 -2.21 12.71
C ALA A 28 -9.12 -1.88 11.29
N ALA A 29 -8.23 -1.59 10.34
CA ALA A 29 -8.60 -1.38 8.94
C ALA A 29 -9.27 -2.62 8.33
N TRP A 30 -8.73 -3.81 8.60
CA TRP A 30 -9.34 -5.08 8.19
C TRP A 30 -10.74 -5.24 8.79
N HIS A 31 -10.87 -5.14 10.11
CA HIS A 31 -12.13 -5.41 10.78
C HIS A 31 -13.22 -4.38 10.48
N LYS A 32 -12.87 -3.11 10.28
CA LYS A 32 -13.85 -2.02 10.10
C LYS A 32 -14.15 -1.72 8.63
N GLN A 33 -13.18 -1.90 7.74
CA GLN A 33 -13.29 -1.48 6.34
C GLN A 33 -13.08 -2.64 5.35
N GLY A 34 -12.63 -3.81 5.81
CA GLY A 34 -12.38 -4.96 4.95
C GLY A 34 -11.19 -4.78 3.99
N VAL A 35 -10.30 -3.84 4.28
CA VAL A 35 -9.13 -3.52 3.44
C VAL A 35 -7.83 -3.90 4.12
N ILE A 36 -6.91 -4.45 3.33
CA ILE A 36 -5.53 -4.73 3.71
C ILE A 36 -4.59 -4.27 2.59
N ALA A 37 -3.39 -3.82 2.96
CA ALA A 37 -2.29 -3.59 2.03
C ALA A 37 -1.25 -4.70 2.23
N VAL A 38 -1.03 -5.50 1.20
CA VAL A 38 -0.10 -6.64 1.23
C VAL A 38 0.94 -6.46 0.14
N SER A 39 2.22 -6.62 0.50
CA SER A 39 3.28 -6.71 -0.51
C SER A 39 3.20 -8.07 -1.20
N LEU A 40 3.20 -8.09 -2.53
CA LEU A 40 3.22 -9.35 -3.29
C LEU A 40 4.50 -10.17 -3.02
N GLU A 41 5.57 -9.52 -2.57
CA GLU A 41 6.83 -10.18 -2.19
C GLU A 41 6.73 -10.90 -0.84
N SER A 42 5.86 -10.43 0.07
CA SER A 42 5.65 -11.09 1.37
C SER A 42 4.72 -12.29 1.28
N VAL A 43 3.95 -12.43 0.21
CA VAL A 43 3.12 -13.62 -0.05
C VAL A 43 4.06 -14.72 -0.53
N THR A 44 4.21 -15.81 0.22
CA THR A 44 5.12 -16.90 -0.15
C THR A 44 4.51 -17.83 -1.19
N ASP A 45 3.23 -18.14 -1.02
CA ASP A 45 2.50 -19.01 -1.93
C ASP A 45 2.36 -18.40 -3.32
N ARG A 46 2.70 -19.21 -4.33
CA ARG A 46 2.72 -18.76 -5.72
C ARG A 46 1.31 -18.53 -6.26
N TRP A 47 0.36 -19.34 -5.87
CA TRP A 47 -1.01 -19.26 -6.37
C TRP A 47 -1.72 -18.04 -5.78
N GLU A 48 -1.58 -17.80 -4.48
CA GLU A 48 -2.07 -16.60 -3.80
C GLU A 48 -1.52 -15.32 -4.43
N ARG A 49 -0.21 -15.28 -4.69
CA ARG A 49 0.43 -14.13 -5.36
C ARG A 49 -0.17 -13.88 -6.74
N THR A 50 -0.36 -14.94 -7.52
CA THR A 50 -0.93 -14.86 -8.88
C THR A 50 -2.38 -14.36 -8.84
N LEU A 51 -3.18 -14.83 -7.87
CA LEU A 51 -4.55 -14.36 -7.67
C LEU A 51 -4.60 -12.86 -7.35
N LEU A 52 -3.78 -12.42 -6.40
CA LEU A 52 -3.70 -11.00 -6.02
C LEU A 52 -3.22 -10.11 -7.18
N GLU A 53 -2.26 -10.57 -7.98
CA GLU A 53 -1.82 -9.88 -9.19
C GLU A 53 -2.93 -9.75 -10.24
N ALA A 54 -3.73 -10.81 -10.43
CA ALA A 54 -4.86 -10.79 -11.35
C ALA A 54 -5.96 -9.82 -10.87
N ILE A 55 -6.29 -9.84 -9.57
CA ILE A 55 -7.25 -8.89 -8.97
C ILE A 55 -6.74 -7.46 -9.14
N GLY A 56 -5.48 -7.20 -8.81
CA GLY A 56 -4.86 -5.88 -8.97
C GLY A 56 -4.87 -5.41 -10.42
N SER A 57 -4.54 -6.31 -11.35
CA SER A 57 -4.55 -6.00 -12.79
C SER A 57 -5.95 -5.69 -13.32
N ARG A 58 -6.97 -6.37 -12.80
CA ARG A 58 -8.37 -6.13 -13.16
C ARG A 58 -8.87 -4.78 -12.64
N LEU A 59 -8.52 -4.41 -11.42
CA LEU A 59 -9.01 -3.18 -10.78
C LEU A 59 -8.24 -1.93 -11.22
N TYR A 60 -6.93 -2.05 -11.44
CA TYR A 60 -6.04 -0.90 -11.62
C TYR A 60 -5.20 -0.95 -12.90
N GLY A 61 -5.40 -1.97 -13.75
CA GLY A 61 -4.58 -2.20 -14.94
C GLY A 61 -3.26 -2.91 -14.62
N ARG A 62 -2.53 -3.32 -15.67
CA ARG A 62 -1.28 -4.09 -15.51
C ARG A 62 -0.24 -3.29 -14.72
N ARG A 63 0.30 -3.92 -13.67
CA ARG A 63 1.41 -3.36 -12.90
C ARG A 63 2.64 -3.25 -13.79
N GLN A 64 3.11 -2.03 -14.05
CA GLN A 64 4.39 -1.80 -14.69
C GLN A 64 5.49 -2.19 -13.70
N LYS A 65 6.32 -3.18 -14.07
CA LYS A 65 7.54 -3.44 -13.30
C LYS A 65 8.48 -2.25 -13.51
N ALA A 66 9.20 -1.83 -12.47
CA ALA A 66 10.09 -0.66 -12.54
C ALA A 66 11.14 -0.77 -13.67
N SER A 67 11.42 -1.98 -14.16
CA SER A 67 12.28 -2.25 -15.31
C SER A 67 11.68 -1.85 -16.67
N ASP A 68 10.35 -1.82 -16.84
CA ASP A 68 9.72 -1.48 -18.13
C ASP A 68 9.82 0.01 -18.47
N ARG A 69 9.91 0.89 -17.46
CA ARG A 69 9.97 2.34 -17.68
C ARG A 69 11.33 2.84 -18.19
N ARG A 70 12.34 1.96 -18.29
CA ARG A 70 13.68 2.28 -18.82
C ARG A 70 13.83 1.97 -20.31
N GLY A 71 12.79 1.46 -20.99
CA GLY A 71 12.80 1.16 -22.42
C GLY A 71 12.19 2.24 -23.33
N GLU A 72 11.50 3.24 -22.78
CA GLU A 72 10.68 4.17 -23.55
C GLU A 72 11.32 5.55 -23.78
N ASN A 73 12.52 5.80 -23.24
CA ASN A 73 13.25 7.08 -23.43
C ASN A 73 14.50 6.93 -24.32
N SER A 74 14.42 6.05 -25.33
CA SER A 74 15.48 5.83 -26.32
C SER A 74 14.88 5.56 -27.71
N ARG A 75 14.10 6.50 -28.26
CA ARG A 75 13.79 6.60 -29.70
C ARG A 75 13.57 8.05 -30.10
#